data_AF-A0A8U0HQD8-F1
#
_entry.id   AF-A0A8U0HQD8-F1
#
_cell.length_a   1.000
_cell.length_b   1.000
_cell.length_c   1.000
_cell.angle_alpha   90.00
_cell.angle_beta   90.00
_cell.angle_gamma   90.00
#
_symmetry.space_group_name_H-M   'P 1'
#
loop_
_entity.id
_entity.type
_entity.pdbx_description
1 polymer ?
#
loop_
_entity_poly.entity_id
_entity_poly.type
_entity_poly.pdbx_seq_one_letter_code
_entity_poly.pdbx_strand_id
1 'polypeptide(L)'
;MTNSDSPTTDDAASTDAPSAANEPSATDVSSAESPPETDDTDRAEELQATVAALTDRVAQLERAVTWMARQQAAETGNSVCPECNTGGALRVSRSPTGKKQVKCKNCGEKIN
;
A
#
# COMPACT_ATOMS: atom_id res chain seq x y z
N MET A 1 16.97 46.88 -17.43
CA MET A 1 15.68 46.82 -18.13
C MET A 1 14.88 45.71 -17.45
N THR A 2 13.77 46.11 -16.86
CA THR A 2 12.86 45.38 -15.96
C THR A 2 12.11 44.28 -16.67
N ASN A 3 11.74 43.22 -15.95
CA ASN A 3 10.37 42.71 -15.95
C ASN A 3 10.15 41.88 -14.67
N SER A 4 9.55 42.56 -13.70
CA SER A 4 8.67 41.98 -12.69
C SER A 4 7.49 41.29 -13.39
N ASP A 5 6.96 40.22 -12.80
CA ASP A 5 5.54 40.16 -12.40
C ASP A 5 5.24 38.78 -11.80
N SER A 6 5.12 38.78 -10.48
CA SER A 6 4.40 37.76 -9.72
C SER A 6 2.92 38.14 -9.73
N PRO A 7 1.99 37.23 -10.05
CA PRO A 7 0.63 37.37 -9.58
C PRO A 7 0.48 36.67 -8.22
N THR A 8 0.30 37.50 -7.20
CA THR A 8 -0.34 37.13 -5.93
C THR A 8 -1.83 36.96 -6.21
N THR A 9 -2.44 35.86 -5.79
CA THR A 9 -3.89 35.82 -5.57
C THR A 9 -4.14 35.55 -4.10
N ASP A 10 -4.41 36.64 -3.40
CA ASP A 10 -5.16 36.74 -2.15
C ASP A 10 -6.64 36.37 -2.37
N ASP A 11 -7.32 36.16 -1.24
CA ASP A 11 -8.78 36.10 -1.03
C ASP A 11 -9.48 34.79 -1.46
N ALA A 12 -10.25 34.08 -0.63
CA ALA A 12 -10.96 34.51 0.58
C ALA A 12 -11.12 33.35 1.57
N ALA A 13 -11.00 33.70 2.86
CA ALA A 13 -11.52 32.90 3.95
C ALA A 13 -13.05 32.90 3.93
N SER A 14 -13.68 31.74 4.17
CA SER A 14 -15.03 31.69 4.73
C SER A 14 -15.20 30.42 5.54
N THR A 15 -15.03 30.61 6.84
CA THR A 15 -15.45 29.73 7.93
C THR A 15 -16.91 30.05 8.22
N ASP A 16 -17.83 29.08 8.16
CA ASP A 16 -19.09 29.04 8.93
C ASP A 16 -19.75 27.65 8.77
N ALA A 17 -19.53 26.72 9.70
CA ALA A 17 -20.39 26.37 10.85
C ALA A 17 -21.59 25.43 10.49
N PRO A 18 -21.83 24.37 11.29
CA PRO A 18 -22.84 23.35 10.99
C PRO A 18 -24.25 23.80 11.36
N SER A 19 -25.21 23.66 10.44
CA SER A 19 -26.62 23.85 10.77
C SER A 19 -27.16 22.63 11.53
N ALA A 20 -27.24 22.77 12.85
CA ALA A 20 -28.13 21.98 13.68
C ALA A 20 -29.56 22.52 13.54
N ALA A 21 -30.49 21.69 13.07
CA ALA A 21 -31.91 21.94 13.20
C ALA A 21 -32.53 20.81 14.03
N ASN A 22 -33.14 21.20 15.15
CA ASN A 22 -33.76 20.36 16.16
C ASN A 22 -34.91 19.50 15.63
N GLU A 23 -34.97 18.29 16.19
CA GLU A 23 -36.08 17.35 16.41
C GLU A 23 -37.44 18.00 16.80
N PRO A 24 -38.60 17.32 16.65
CA PRO A 24 -38.98 16.34 17.69
C PRO A 24 -39.88 15.14 17.31
N SER A 25 -39.78 14.12 18.16
CA SER A 25 -40.84 13.21 18.63
C SER A 25 -41.47 12.22 17.64
N ALA A 26 -41.31 10.92 17.92
CA ALA A 26 -42.22 10.22 18.81
C ALA A 26 -41.74 8.78 19.06
N THR A 27 -41.87 8.37 20.31
CA THR A 27 -41.74 7.03 20.85
C THR A 27 -42.47 5.99 19.99
N ASP A 28 -41.76 4.93 19.58
CA ASP A 28 -42.39 3.63 19.44
C ASP A 28 -41.58 2.57 20.20
N VAL A 29 -42.36 1.74 20.85
CA VAL A 29 -41.98 0.83 21.92
C VAL A 29 -41.45 -0.45 21.33
N SER A 30 -40.43 -1.00 22.00
CA SER A 30 -40.34 -2.44 22.24
C SER A 30 -40.37 -3.34 21.01
N SER A 31 -39.22 -3.45 20.35
CA SER A 31 -38.71 -4.78 20.02
C SER A 31 -37.23 -4.78 20.36
N ALA A 32 -36.89 -5.45 21.47
CA ALA A 32 -35.61 -6.11 21.54
C ALA A 32 -35.64 -7.19 20.44
N GLU A 33 -35.41 -6.77 19.19
CA GLU A 33 -34.87 -7.67 18.19
C GLU A 33 -33.50 -8.03 18.72
N SER A 34 -33.41 -9.18 19.37
CA SER A 34 -32.15 -9.90 19.45
C SER A 34 -31.52 -9.79 18.07
N PRO A 35 -30.29 -9.27 17.94
CA PRO A 35 -29.62 -9.30 16.65
C PRO A 35 -29.73 -10.75 16.17
N PRO A 36 -30.08 -11.01 14.89
CA PRO A 36 -29.99 -12.36 14.38
C PRO A 36 -28.61 -12.85 14.77
N GLU A 37 -28.53 -14.01 15.44
CA GLU A 37 -27.27 -14.72 15.60
C GLU A 37 -26.83 -15.05 14.18
N THR A 38 -26.19 -14.08 13.51
CA THR A 38 -25.44 -14.28 12.29
C THR A 38 -24.30 -15.14 12.73
N ASP A 39 -24.59 -16.43 12.63
CA ASP A 39 -23.73 -17.59 12.64
C ASP A 39 -22.26 -17.18 12.71
N ASP A 40 -21.67 -17.27 13.91
CA ASP A 40 -20.25 -16.99 14.10
C ASP A 40 -19.39 -17.80 13.11
N THR A 41 -19.93 -18.91 12.59
CA THR A 41 -19.40 -19.71 11.50
C THR A 41 -19.34 -18.94 10.17
N ASP A 42 -20.44 -18.32 9.73
CA ASP A 42 -20.49 -17.53 8.48
C ASP A 42 -19.51 -16.36 8.54
N ARG A 43 -19.43 -15.69 9.70
CA ARG A 43 -18.46 -14.60 9.93
C ARG A 43 -17.01 -15.10 9.93
N ALA A 44 -16.75 -16.27 10.50
CA ALA A 44 -15.42 -16.88 10.47
C ALA A 44 -15.00 -17.27 9.05
N GLU A 45 -15.92 -17.81 8.24
CA GLU A 45 -15.65 -18.15 6.84
C GLU A 45 -15.37 -16.91 5.99
N GLU A 46 -16.14 -15.83 6.15
CA GLU A 46 -15.91 -14.56 5.45
C GLU A 46 -14.53 -13.95 5.80
N LEU A 47 -14.17 -13.97 7.09
CA LEU A 47 -12.87 -13.51 7.56
C LEU A 47 -11.73 -14.36 6.99
N GLN A 48 -11.87 -15.70 6.97
CA GLN A 48 -10.87 -16.58 6.38
C GLN A 48 -10.70 -16.33 4.88
N ALA A 49 -11.80 -16.16 4.13
CA ALA A 49 -11.75 -15.83 2.71
C ALA A 49 -11.04 -14.48 2.47
N THR A 50 -11.32 -13.49 3.32
CA THR A 50 -10.67 -12.18 3.25
C THR A 50 -9.17 -12.27 3.56
N VAL A 51 -8.77 -13.01 4.59
CA VAL A 51 -7.36 -13.23 4.93
C VAL A 51 -6.63 -13.96 3.80
N ALA A 52 -7.26 -14.98 3.20
CA ALA A 52 -6.68 -15.68 2.06
C ALA A 52 -6.47 -14.74 0.86
N ALA A 53 -7.48 -13.94 0.49
CA ALA A 53 -7.40 -12.98 -0.58
C ALA A 53 -6.32 -11.90 -0.34
N LEU A 54 -6.20 -11.41 0.91
CA LEU A 54 -5.16 -10.47 1.30
C LEU A 54 -3.77 -11.09 1.21
N THR A 55 -3.62 -12.33 1.67
CA THR A 55 -2.35 -13.07 1.61
C THR A 55 -1.89 -13.24 0.17
N ASP A 56 -2.80 -13.63 -0.72
CA ASP A 56 -2.51 -13.75 -2.15
C ASP A 56 -2.11 -12.42 -2.77
N ARG A 57 -2.80 -11.33 -2.40
CA ARG A 57 -2.50 -9.98 -2.89
C ARG A 57 -1.13 -9.50 -2.40
N VAL A 58 -0.79 -9.75 -1.14
CA VAL A 58 0.53 -9.43 -0.58
C VAL A 58 1.61 -10.21 -1.33
N ALA A 59 1.43 -11.52 -1.54
CA ALA A 59 2.39 -12.33 -2.28
C ALA A 59 2.58 -11.85 -3.74
N GLN A 60 1.51 -11.37 -4.39
CA GLN A 60 1.60 -10.75 -5.71
C GLN A 60 2.40 -9.45 -5.69
N LEU A 61 2.16 -8.59 -4.70
CA LEU A 61 2.88 -7.32 -4.53
C LEU A 61 4.37 -7.56 -4.23
N GLU A 62 4.71 -8.52 -3.38
CA GLU A 62 6.09 -8.89 -3.09
C GLU A 62 6.84 -9.37 -4.33
N ARG A 63 6.19 -10.22 -5.16
CA ARG A 63 6.75 -10.64 -6.45
C ARG A 63 6.96 -9.44 -7.38
N ALA A 64 6.00 -8.53 -7.45
CA ALA A 64 6.10 -7.34 -8.29
C ALA A 64 7.25 -6.42 -7.85
N VAL A 65 7.37 -6.16 -6.53
CA VAL A 65 8.46 -5.38 -5.96
C VAL A 65 9.82 -6.03 -6.23
N THR A 66 9.92 -7.34 -6.05
CA THR A 66 11.15 -8.10 -6.34
C THR A 66 11.54 -7.99 -7.81
N TRP A 67 10.57 -8.12 -8.73
CA TRP A 67 10.80 -7.96 -10.15
C TRP A 67 11.28 -6.54 -10.51
N MET A 68 10.64 -5.51 -9.95
CA MET A 68 11.04 -4.11 -10.17
C MET A 68 12.46 -3.83 -9.64
N ALA A 69 12.77 -4.31 -8.43
CA ALA A 69 14.10 -4.18 -7.84
C ALA A 69 15.17 -4.85 -8.73
N ARG A 70 14.87 -6.02 -9.28
CA ARG A 70 15.75 -6.70 -10.22
C ARG A 70 15.94 -5.90 -11.51
N GLN A 71 14.87 -5.40 -12.10
CA GLN A 71 14.93 -4.63 -13.34
C GLN A 71 15.74 -3.35 -13.17
N GLN A 72 15.49 -2.61 -12.09
CA GLN A 72 16.28 -1.45 -11.67
C GLN A 72 17.77 -1.78 -11.52
N ALA A 73 18.12 -2.87 -10.83
CA ALA A 73 19.52 -3.29 -10.72
C ALA A 73 20.11 -3.67 -12.08
N ALA A 74 19.35 -4.33 -12.95
CA ALA A 74 19.79 -4.74 -14.27
C ALA A 74 20.11 -3.55 -15.19
N GLU A 75 19.35 -2.45 -15.07
CA GLU A 75 19.49 -1.24 -15.88
C GLU A 75 20.52 -0.26 -15.31
N THR A 76 20.50 -0.02 -14.00
CA THR A 76 21.31 1.01 -13.35
C THR A 76 22.55 0.46 -12.63
N GLY A 77 22.64 -0.86 -12.47
CA GLY A 77 23.69 -1.52 -11.69
C GLY A 77 23.52 -1.39 -10.17
N ASN A 78 22.40 -0.83 -9.70
CA ASN A 78 22.14 -0.55 -8.30
C ASN A 78 20.63 -0.62 -7.97
N SER A 79 20.23 -1.36 -6.94
CA SER A 79 18.87 -1.22 -6.39
C SER A 79 18.78 -1.71 -4.94
N VAL A 80 17.63 -1.48 -4.32
CA VAL A 80 17.32 -1.90 -2.95
C VAL A 80 17.04 -3.40 -2.93
N CYS A 81 17.71 -4.12 -2.03
CA CYS A 81 17.40 -5.54 -1.81
C CYS A 81 16.11 -5.67 -0.97
N PRO A 82 15.07 -6.35 -1.45
CA PRO A 82 13.81 -6.52 -0.71
C PRO A 82 13.97 -7.32 0.60
N GLU A 83 14.91 -8.27 0.66
CA GLU A 83 15.12 -9.09 1.87
C GLU A 83 15.73 -8.32 3.04
N CYS A 84 16.71 -7.46 2.76
CA CYS A 84 17.47 -6.74 3.80
C CYS A 84 17.26 -5.23 3.78
N ASN A 85 16.34 -4.75 2.93
CA ASN A 85 15.97 -3.35 2.72
C ASN A 85 17.16 -2.38 2.59
N THR A 86 18.30 -2.88 2.10
CA THR A 86 19.53 -2.10 1.98
C THR A 86 19.65 -1.55 0.56
N GLY A 87 19.68 -0.22 0.44
CA GLY A 87 19.85 0.49 -0.82
C GLY A 87 21.21 0.25 -1.47
N GLY A 88 21.20 0.02 -2.78
CA GLY A 88 22.39 -0.21 -3.58
C GLY A 88 23.16 -1.50 -3.28
N ALA A 89 22.53 -2.42 -2.55
CA ALA A 89 23.11 -3.70 -2.23
C ALA A 89 22.99 -4.70 -3.40
N LEU A 90 22.03 -4.52 -4.31
CA LEU A 90 21.86 -5.39 -5.47
C LEU A 90 22.86 -5.05 -6.58
N ARG A 91 23.66 -6.04 -6.95
CA ARG A 91 24.66 -5.97 -8.02
C ARG A 91 24.37 -7.01 -9.10
N VAL A 92 24.63 -6.63 -10.34
CA VAL A 92 24.55 -7.55 -11.48
C VAL A 92 25.92 -8.16 -11.71
N SER A 93 26.00 -9.48 -11.70
CA SER A 93 27.17 -10.25 -12.11
C SER A 93 26.82 -11.25 -13.21
N ARG A 94 27.82 -11.84 -13.86
CA ARG A 94 27.62 -12.99 -14.75
C ARG A 94 28.09 -14.27 -14.06
N SER A 95 27.31 -15.33 -14.14
CA SER A 95 27.74 -16.66 -13.72
C SER A 95 28.87 -17.19 -14.63
N PRO A 96 29.60 -18.25 -14.23
CA PRO A 96 30.55 -18.93 -15.12
C PRO A 96 29.92 -19.43 -16.42
N THR A 97 28.62 -19.73 -16.39
CA THR A 97 27.80 -20.10 -17.55
C THR A 97 27.33 -18.90 -18.38
N GLY A 98 27.77 -17.68 -18.06
CA GLY A 98 27.48 -16.45 -18.80
C GLY A 98 26.11 -15.81 -18.52
N LYS A 99 25.28 -16.41 -17.67
CA LYS A 99 23.94 -15.90 -17.34
C LYS A 99 24.04 -14.69 -16.41
N LYS A 100 23.26 -13.64 -16.67
CA LYS A 100 23.13 -12.50 -15.74
C LYS A 100 22.46 -12.96 -14.45
N GLN A 101 23.05 -12.62 -13.32
CA GLN A 101 22.52 -12.87 -11.99
C GLN A 101 22.53 -11.55 -11.20
N VAL A 102 21.45 -11.29 -10.46
CA VAL A 102 21.38 -10.17 -9.53
C VAL A 102 21.56 -10.73 -8.12
N LYS A 103 22.57 -10.25 -7.40
CA LYS A 103 22.88 -10.71 -6.05
C LYS A 103 23.01 -9.52 -5.10
N CYS A 104 22.45 -9.65 -3.91
CA CYS A 104 22.69 -8.72 -2.83
C CYS A 104 24.09 -8.91 -2.25
N LYS A 105 24.88 -7.84 -2.16
CA LYS A 105 26.20 -7.86 -1.51
C LYS A 105 26.09 -7.95 0.01
N ASN A 106 24.98 -7.48 0.59
CA ASN A 106 24.80 -7.42 2.05
C ASN A 106 24.35 -8.78 2.62
N CYS A 107 23.15 -9.25 2.27
CA CYS A 107 22.62 -10.53 2.77
C CYS A 107 23.01 -11.74 1.91
N GLY A 108 23.59 -11.54 0.72
CA GLY A 108 23.97 -12.64 -0.17
C GLY A 108 22.83 -13.22 -1.01
N GLU A 109 21.60 -12.74 -0.82
CA GLU A 109 20.42 -13.24 -1.53
C GLU A 109 20.55 -13.12 -3.05
N LYS A 110 20.04 -14.12 -3.78
CA LYS A 110 20.03 -14.12 -5.24
C LYS A 110 18.61 -13.85 -5.72
N ILE A 111 18.46 -12.78 -6.50
CA ILE A 111 17.19 -12.42 -7.11
C ILE A 111 17.24 -12.88 -8.57
N ASN A 112 16.59 -14.01 -8.81
CA ASN A 112 16.58 -14.69 -10.11
C ASN A 112 15.49 -14.22 -11.05
#